data_AF-A0A2V7M3Q1-F1
#
_entry.id   AF-A0A2V7M3Q1-F1
#
_cell.length_a   1.000
_cell.length_b   1.000
_cell.length_c   1.000
_cell.angle_alpha   90.00
_cell.angle_beta   90.00
_cell.angle_gamma   90.00
#
_symmetry.space_group_name_H-M   'P 1'
#
loop_
_entity.id
_entity.type
_entity.pdbx_description
1 polymer ?
#
loop_
_entity_poly.entity_id
_entity_poly.type
_entity_poly.pdbx_seq_one_letter_code
_entity_poly.pdbx_strand_id
1 'polypeptide(L)'
;MCSRRALIVLTLVLPSVLAGQSPPTPELPNAVMLQFIRFADIFGSRLVAAFDSIPAARYDYRPTPSQQTIGYIAQHLEDANYSLCERLGVLKHPRTPKDSLSDSVKAQWPKDTLVQRLEASLRFCDTAMERMGKLESPALASTLLAFETDLAEHYSQVSSYMRLLGMVPPSALPQRARVAIELPASALSLYVGVYELAPGLELAVTLQNGALHIRSSTGSAAVQLWPESNNDFFAKDVDAQVTFVRDASGAVSGLVLHQYGRDRPAKKRR
;
A
#
# COMPACT_ATOMS: atom_id res chain seq x y z
N MET A 1 -5.14 11.15 -88.10
CA MET A 1 -4.26 10.10 -87.57
C MET A 1 -3.24 10.76 -86.65
N CYS A 2 -3.42 10.67 -85.32
CA CYS A 2 -2.45 11.24 -84.39
C CYS A 2 -2.51 10.53 -83.01
N SER A 3 -1.42 9.82 -82.74
CA SER A 3 -0.80 9.36 -81.49
C SER A 3 -1.56 9.36 -80.14
N ARG A 4 -1.69 8.16 -79.55
CA ARG A 4 -1.95 7.94 -78.11
C ARG A 4 -0.70 8.31 -77.30
N ARG A 5 -0.84 9.18 -76.30
CA ARG A 5 0.14 9.36 -75.22
C ARG A 5 -0.48 8.91 -73.90
N ALA A 6 0.04 7.83 -73.32
CA ALA A 6 -0.29 7.41 -71.97
C ALA A 6 0.63 8.17 -70.99
N LEU A 7 0.06 8.97 -70.09
CA LEU A 7 0.77 9.55 -68.95
C LEU A 7 0.80 8.52 -67.82
N ILE A 8 1.98 8.10 -67.39
CA ILE A 8 2.19 7.35 -66.16
C ILE A 8 2.44 8.38 -65.04
N VAL A 9 1.53 8.46 -64.08
CA VAL A 9 1.69 9.27 -62.86
C VAL A 9 2.36 8.39 -61.82
N LEU A 10 3.60 8.72 -61.47
CA LEU A 10 4.35 8.07 -60.40
C LEU A 10 4.08 8.82 -59.08
N THR A 11 3.21 8.29 -58.23
CA THR A 11 2.97 8.82 -56.88
C THR A 11 4.08 8.38 -55.93
N LEU A 12 4.96 9.31 -55.54
CA LEU A 12 5.88 9.11 -54.41
C LEU A 12 5.11 9.15 -53.10
N VAL A 13 5.07 8.02 -52.39
CA VAL A 13 4.61 7.95 -50.99
C VAL A 13 5.81 8.17 -50.09
N LEU A 14 5.88 9.34 -49.44
CA LEU A 14 6.85 9.60 -48.36
C LEU A 14 6.34 8.92 -47.08
N PRO A 15 7.13 8.03 -46.43
CA PRO A 15 6.73 7.46 -45.16
C PRO A 15 6.80 8.53 -44.06
N SER A 16 5.64 8.91 -43.54
CA SER A 16 5.52 9.67 -42.31
C SER A 16 6.00 8.79 -41.16
N VAL A 17 7.20 9.05 -40.63
CA VAL A 17 7.66 8.42 -39.40
C VAL A 17 6.83 9.00 -38.26
N LEU A 18 5.82 8.25 -37.80
CA LEU A 18 5.16 8.52 -36.53
C LEU A 18 6.20 8.31 -35.42
N ALA A 19 6.71 9.41 -34.86
CA ALA A 19 7.34 9.37 -33.55
C ALA A 19 6.24 8.98 -32.55
N GLY A 20 6.18 7.71 -32.17
CA GLY A 20 5.33 7.26 -31.07
C GLY A 20 5.72 8.03 -29.82
N GLN A 21 4.79 8.83 -29.27
CA GLN A 21 4.96 9.38 -27.93
C GLN A 21 5.06 8.21 -26.97
N SER A 22 6.21 8.03 -26.34
CA SER A 22 6.34 7.11 -25.21
C SER A 22 5.24 7.44 -24.20
N PRO A 23 4.53 6.45 -23.65
CA PRO A 23 3.52 6.70 -22.63
C PRO A 23 4.17 7.53 -21.51
N PRO A 24 3.46 8.55 -20.98
CA PRO A 24 4.00 9.35 -19.88
C PRO A 24 4.39 8.41 -18.75
N THR A 25 5.62 8.58 -18.25
CA THR A 25 6.08 7.86 -17.07
C THR A 25 5.13 8.20 -15.92
N PRO A 26 4.60 7.22 -15.17
CA PRO A 26 3.74 7.51 -14.03
C PRO A 26 4.43 8.52 -13.11
N GLU A 27 3.76 9.64 -12.83
CA GLU A 27 4.26 10.64 -11.89
C GLU A 27 4.14 10.09 -10.47
N LEU A 28 5.18 10.25 -9.66
CA LEU A 28 5.19 9.76 -8.29
C LEU A 28 4.25 10.56 -7.40
N PRO A 29 3.64 9.93 -6.38
CA PRO A 29 2.79 10.63 -5.43
C PRO A 29 3.53 11.80 -4.75
N ASN A 30 2.94 12.99 -4.85
CA ASN A 30 3.41 14.16 -4.15
C ASN A 30 3.10 14.07 -2.64
N ALA A 31 3.59 15.04 -1.86
CA ALA A 31 3.41 15.05 -0.40
C ALA A 31 1.95 14.97 0.08
N VAL A 32 1.00 15.48 -0.72
CA VAL A 32 -0.44 15.42 -0.42
C VAL A 32 -0.97 14.01 -0.67
N MET A 33 -0.68 13.43 -1.84
CA MET A 33 -1.08 12.05 -2.15
C MET A 33 -0.48 11.03 -1.18
N LEU A 34 0.74 11.29 -0.68
CA LEU A 34 1.35 10.46 0.36
C LEU A 34 0.60 10.48 1.70
N GLN A 35 -0.13 11.56 2.02
CA GLN A 35 -1.00 11.53 3.20
C GLN A 35 -2.18 10.59 2.99
N PHE A 36 -2.75 10.55 1.79
CA PHE A 36 -3.84 9.62 1.50
C PHE A 36 -3.38 8.16 1.60
N ILE A 37 -2.25 7.84 0.98
CA ILE A 37 -1.63 6.51 1.06
C ILE A 37 -1.37 6.12 2.52
N ARG A 38 -0.83 7.04 3.33
CA ARG A 38 -0.57 6.80 4.75
C ARG A 38 -1.83 6.47 5.53
N PHE A 39 -2.91 7.23 5.36
CA PHE A 39 -4.15 7.01 6.10
C PHE A 39 -4.82 5.70 5.68
N ALA A 40 -4.79 5.39 4.38
CA ALA A 40 -5.20 4.10 3.86
C ALA A 40 -4.39 2.93 4.46
N ASP A 41 -3.06 3.05 4.53
CA ASP A 41 -2.19 2.04 5.15
C ASP A 41 -2.58 1.81 6.63
N ILE A 42 -2.81 2.89 7.39
CA ILE A 42 -3.16 2.82 8.81
C ILE A 42 -4.49 2.10 9.01
N PHE A 43 -5.56 2.53 8.35
CA PHE A 43 -6.88 1.94 8.58
C PHE A 43 -7.05 0.58 7.90
N GLY A 44 -6.46 0.39 6.71
CA GLY A 44 -6.44 -0.87 6.00
C GLY A 44 -5.76 -1.97 6.82
N SER A 45 -4.56 -1.74 7.34
CA SER A 45 -3.86 -2.73 8.18
C SER A 45 -4.61 -3.03 9.48
N ARG A 46 -5.21 -2.01 10.11
CA ARG A 46 -6.03 -2.18 11.32
C ARG A 46 -7.28 -3.01 11.07
N LEU A 47 -7.95 -2.81 9.93
CA LEU A 47 -9.10 -3.60 9.52
C LEU A 47 -8.70 -5.06 9.31
N VAL A 48 -7.64 -5.31 8.52
CA VAL A 48 -7.14 -6.66 8.27
C VAL A 48 -6.81 -7.36 9.58
N ALA A 49 -6.03 -6.73 10.46
CA ALA A 49 -5.69 -7.29 11.77
C ALA A 49 -6.93 -7.53 12.65
N ALA A 50 -7.90 -6.62 12.64
CA ALA A 50 -9.14 -6.78 13.41
C ALA A 50 -9.94 -8.00 12.93
N PHE A 51 -10.20 -8.11 11.62
CA PHE A 51 -10.90 -9.25 11.04
C PHE A 51 -10.15 -10.56 11.27
N ASP A 52 -8.83 -10.58 11.05
CA ASP A 52 -8.01 -11.76 11.27
C ASP A 52 -7.96 -12.18 12.76
N SER A 53 -8.10 -11.25 13.71
CA SER A 53 -8.16 -11.61 15.13
C SER A 53 -9.51 -12.20 15.58
N ILE A 54 -10.60 -11.94 14.84
CA ILE A 54 -11.94 -12.41 15.21
C ILE A 54 -12.08 -13.91 14.90
N PRO A 55 -12.55 -14.75 15.84
CA PRO A 55 -12.78 -16.17 15.56
C PRO A 55 -13.81 -16.37 14.43
N ALA A 56 -13.57 -17.32 13.52
CA ALA A 56 -14.47 -17.58 12.38
C ALA A 56 -15.93 -17.81 12.81
N ALA A 57 -16.16 -18.48 13.94
CA ALA A 57 -17.48 -18.72 14.52
C ALA A 57 -18.24 -17.45 14.97
N ARG A 58 -17.61 -16.27 14.90
CA ARG A 58 -18.22 -14.98 15.22
C ARG A 58 -18.56 -14.15 13.98
N TYR A 59 -18.28 -14.61 12.76
CA TYR A 59 -18.49 -13.79 11.56
C TYR A 59 -19.96 -13.45 11.28
N ASP A 60 -20.91 -14.23 11.80
CA ASP A 60 -22.34 -13.91 11.73
C ASP A 60 -22.83 -12.97 12.84
N TYR A 61 -21.94 -12.55 13.76
CA TYR A 61 -22.31 -11.64 14.84
C TYR A 61 -22.66 -10.25 14.31
N ARG A 62 -23.73 -9.69 14.87
CA ARG A 62 -24.15 -8.28 14.78
C ARG A 62 -24.79 -7.88 16.12
N PRO A 63 -24.57 -6.67 16.64
CA PRO A 63 -25.13 -6.29 17.94
C PRO A 63 -26.66 -6.18 17.93
N THR A 64 -27.25 -5.72 16.82
CA THR A 64 -28.71 -5.69 16.62
C THR A 64 -29.10 -6.32 15.27
N PRO A 65 -30.35 -6.76 15.08
CA PRO A 65 -30.81 -7.29 13.80
C PRO A 65 -30.71 -6.33 12.61
N SER A 66 -30.76 -5.01 12.86
CA SER A 66 -30.67 -3.97 11.82
C SER A 66 -29.23 -3.69 11.38
N GLN A 67 -28.24 -4.16 12.13
CA GLN A 67 -26.84 -3.96 11.83
C GLN A 67 -26.28 -5.05 10.91
N GLN A 68 -25.24 -4.70 10.15
CA GLN A 68 -24.48 -5.66 9.34
C GLN A 68 -23.70 -6.63 10.23
N THR A 69 -23.53 -7.87 9.76
CA THR A 69 -22.67 -8.86 10.40
C THR A 69 -21.19 -8.56 10.14
N ILE A 70 -20.30 -9.14 10.95
CA ILE A 70 -18.85 -9.04 10.74
C ILE A 70 -18.46 -9.50 9.33
N GLY A 71 -19.00 -10.63 8.86
CA GLY A 71 -18.74 -11.15 7.52
C GLY A 71 -19.23 -10.22 6.41
N TYR A 72 -20.39 -9.57 6.60
CA TYR A 72 -20.91 -8.59 5.64
C TYR A 72 -20.01 -7.35 5.57
N ILE A 73 -19.54 -6.83 6.71
CA ILE A 73 -18.64 -5.67 6.73
C ILE A 73 -17.32 -5.99 6.02
N ALA A 74 -16.74 -7.18 6.27
CA ALA A 74 -15.47 -7.60 5.64
C ALA A 74 -15.56 -7.62 4.11
N GLN A 75 -16.66 -8.14 3.58
CA GLN A 75 -16.91 -8.13 2.15
C GLN A 75 -17.26 -6.74 1.62
N HIS A 76 -18.12 -5.98 2.30
CA HIS A 76 -18.48 -4.63 1.88
C HIS A 76 -17.22 -3.82 1.62
N LEU A 77 -16.26 -3.88 2.53
CA LEU A 77 -14.96 -3.24 2.38
C LEU A 77 -14.22 -3.69 1.14
N GLU A 78 -14.19 -4.99 0.83
CA GLU A 78 -13.56 -5.48 -0.40
C GLU A 78 -14.22 -4.89 -1.67
N ASP A 79 -15.55 -4.95 -1.73
CA ASP A 79 -16.32 -4.44 -2.88
C ASP A 79 -16.19 -2.92 -3.03
N ALA A 80 -16.27 -2.19 -1.92
CA ALA A 80 -16.11 -0.74 -1.85
C ALA A 80 -14.70 -0.31 -2.26
N ASN A 81 -13.66 -0.97 -1.75
CA ASN A 81 -12.27 -0.72 -2.10
C ASN A 81 -12.06 -0.84 -3.61
N TYR A 82 -12.48 -1.95 -4.21
CA TYR A 82 -12.37 -2.12 -5.66
C TYR A 82 -13.16 -1.05 -6.42
N SER A 83 -14.42 -0.82 -6.02
CA SER A 83 -15.32 0.13 -6.68
C SER A 83 -14.83 1.57 -6.64
N LEU A 84 -14.19 1.99 -5.55
CA LEU A 84 -13.65 3.34 -5.39
C LEU A 84 -12.29 3.47 -6.07
N CYS A 85 -11.37 2.52 -5.85
CA CYS A 85 -10.01 2.60 -6.37
C CYS A 85 -9.95 2.41 -7.90
N GLU A 86 -10.91 1.71 -8.51
CA GLU A 86 -11.07 1.66 -9.97
C GLU A 86 -11.46 3.01 -10.61
N ARG A 87 -11.91 3.99 -9.82
CA ARG A 87 -12.24 5.35 -10.30
C ARG A 87 -11.04 6.29 -10.26
N LEU A 88 -9.95 5.91 -9.57
CA LEU A 88 -8.74 6.73 -9.47
C LEU A 88 -7.98 6.79 -10.79
N GLY A 89 -8.11 5.77 -11.65
CA GLY A 89 -7.44 5.76 -12.94
C GLY A 89 -7.88 4.61 -13.83
N VAL A 90 -6.97 4.19 -14.72
CA VAL A 90 -7.26 3.14 -15.72
C VAL A 90 -7.13 1.72 -15.18
N LEU A 91 -6.60 1.56 -13.97
CA LEU A 91 -6.39 0.24 -13.36
C LEU A 91 -7.74 -0.42 -13.06
N LYS A 92 -7.88 -1.68 -13.44
CA LYS A 92 -9.07 -2.51 -13.18
C LYS A 92 -8.67 -3.78 -12.45
N HIS A 93 -9.49 -4.19 -11.48
CA HIS A 93 -9.22 -5.42 -10.75
C HIS A 93 -9.70 -6.63 -11.55
N PRO A 94 -8.97 -7.77 -11.48
CA PRO A 94 -9.43 -9.01 -12.08
C PRO A 94 -10.75 -9.45 -11.45
N ARG A 95 -11.71 -9.84 -12.29
CA ARG A 95 -13.02 -10.36 -11.87
C ARG A 95 -13.14 -11.85 -12.20
N THR A 96 -13.87 -12.55 -11.35
CA THR A 96 -14.24 -13.96 -11.43
C THR A 96 -15.77 -14.07 -11.40
N PRO A 97 -16.35 -15.20 -11.84
CA PRO A 97 -17.81 -15.38 -11.75
C PRO A 97 -18.36 -15.29 -10.32
N LYS A 98 -17.53 -15.56 -9.31
CA LYS A 98 -17.93 -15.46 -7.89
C LYS A 98 -18.13 -14.02 -7.43
N ASP A 99 -17.54 -13.05 -8.12
CA ASP A 99 -17.65 -11.64 -7.75
C ASP A 99 -19.02 -11.06 -8.11
N SER A 100 -19.75 -11.73 -9.01
CA SER A 100 -21.13 -11.40 -9.36
C SER A 100 -22.19 -11.96 -8.39
N LEU A 101 -21.77 -12.68 -7.34
CA LEU A 101 -22.70 -13.17 -6.31
C LEU A 101 -23.23 -12.00 -5.48
N SER A 102 -24.48 -12.11 -5.02
CA SER A 102 -25.10 -11.08 -4.17
C SER A 102 -24.33 -10.86 -2.89
N ASP A 103 -24.45 -9.67 -2.31
CA ASP A 103 -23.60 -9.37 -1.17
C ASP A 103 -23.81 -10.29 0.02
N SER A 104 -25.06 -10.59 0.36
CA SER A 104 -25.39 -11.55 1.43
C SER A 104 -24.79 -12.95 1.24
N VAL A 105 -24.50 -13.37 0.01
CA VAL A 105 -23.87 -14.67 -0.28
C VAL A 105 -22.37 -14.60 -0.02
N LYS A 106 -21.67 -13.57 -0.51
CA LYS A 106 -20.24 -13.46 -0.23
C LYS A 106 -19.97 -13.22 1.26
N ALA A 107 -20.94 -12.70 2.01
CA ALA A 107 -20.79 -12.33 3.42
C ALA A 107 -20.68 -13.56 4.32
N GLN A 108 -21.01 -14.72 3.76
CA GLN A 108 -21.00 -16.03 4.39
C GLN A 108 -19.79 -16.87 3.93
N TRP A 109 -18.89 -16.30 3.13
CA TRP A 109 -17.65 -16.98 2.77
C TRP A 109 -16.80 -17.26 4.02
N PRO A 110 -15.93 -18.28 3.97
CA PRO A 110 -15.01 -18.56 5.07
C PRO A 110 -14.22 -17.31 5.45
N LYS A 111 -13.99 -17.10 6.75
CA LYS A 111 -13.19 -16.00 7.30
C LYS A 111 -11.92 -15.75 6.48
N ASP A 112 -11.14 -16.80 6.24
CA ASP A 112 -9.84 -16.68 5.56
C ASP A 112 -10.01 -16.17 4.12
N THR A 113 -11.10 -16.52 3.45
CA THR A 113 -11.45 -15.99 2.13
C THR A 113 -11.80 -14.50 2.22
N LEU A 114 -12.61 -14.10 3.19
CA LEU A 114 -12.98 -12.69 3.39
C LEU A 114 -11.75 -11.81 3.69
N VAL A 115 -10.88 -12.27 4.60
CA VAL A 115 -9.64 -11.55 4.97
C VAL A 115 -8.68 -11.48 3.78
N GLN A 116 -8.43 -12.59 3.09
CA GLN A 116 -7.55 -12.63 1.92
C GLN A 116 -8.03 -11.67 0.81
N ARG A 117 -9.34 -11.60 0.59
CA ARG A 117 -9.93 -10.72 -0.42
C ARG A 117 -9.88 -9.25 -0.01
N LEU A 118 -10.17 -8.94 1.24
CA LEU A 118 -9.98 -7.59 1.79
C LEU A 118 -8.53 -7.12 1.58
N GLU A 119 -7.55 -7.94 1.94
CA GLU A 119 -6.14 -7.61 1.69
C GLU A 119 -5.82 -7.41 0.21
N ALA A 120 -6.38 -8.25 -0.67
CA ALA A 120 -6.17 -8.11 -2.11
C ALA A 120 -6.75 -6.80 -2.65
N SER A 121 -7.91 -6.37 -2.13
CA SER A 121 -8.53 -5.09 -2.49
C SER A 121 -7.71 -3.89 -2.02
N LEU A 122 -7.13 -3.96 -0.81
CA LEU A 122 -6.24 -2.91 -0.28
C LEU A 122 -4.95 -2.82 -1.10
N ARG A 123 -4.32 -3.95 -1.45
CA ARG A 123 -3.13 -3.96 -2.33
C ARG A 123 -3.42 -3.36 -3.71
N PHE A 124 -4.62 -3.60 -4.23
CA PHE A 124 -5.07 -2.98 -5.46
C PHE A 124 -5.20 -1.45 -5.31
N CYS A 125 -5.82 -0.99 -4.23
CA CYS A 125 -5.93 0.44 -3.91
C CYS A 125 -4.57 1.12 -3.76
N ASP A 126 -3.60 0.47 -3.11
CA ASP A 126 -2.22 0.98 -3.03
C ASP A 126 -1.65 1.20 -4.42
N THR A 127 -1.72 0.18 -5.28
CA THR A 127 -1.21 0.27 -6.66
C THR A 127 -1.92 1.37 -7.46
N ALA A 128 -3.22 1.58 -7.22
CA ALA A 128 -3.98 2.63 -7.86
C ALA A 128 -3.53 4.02 -7.39
N MET A 129 -3.36 4.23 -6.09
CA MET A 129 -2.93 5.51 -5.50
C MET A 129 -1.45 5.82 -5.79
N GLU A 130 -0.57 4.82 -5.83
CA GLU A 130 0.85 4.99 -6.15
C GLU A 130 1.09 5.47 -7.58
N ARG A 131 0.12 5.24 -8.48
CA ARG A 131 0.14 5.77 -9.85
C ARG A 131 -0.41 7.18 -9.98
N MET A 132 -0.87 7.77 -8.88
CA MET A 132 -1.42 9.12 -8.84
C MET A 132 -0.35 10.10 -8.40
N GLY A 133 0.08 10.99 -9.30
CA GLY A 133 1.07 12.01 -8.99
C GLY A 133 0.54 13.09 -8.03
N LYS A 134 -0.61 13.67 -8.33
CA LYS A 134 -1.21 14.76 -7.55
C LYS A 134 -2.74 14.72 -7.58
N LEU A 135 -3.35 15.50 -6.70
CA LEU A 135 -4.80 15.68 -6.65
C LEU A 135 -5.25 16.67 -7.72
N GLU A 136 -5.69 16.17 -8.88
CA GLU A 136 -5.96 16.99 -10.07
C GLU A 136 -7.42 17.45 -10.23
N SER A 137 -8.36 16.89 -9.46
CA SER A 137 -9.78 17.26 -9.58
C SER A 137 -10.59 17.08 -8.29
N PRO A 138 -11.72 17.79 -8.13
CA PRO A 138 -12.66 17.56 -7.03
C PRO A 138 -13.23 16.13 -7.01
N ALA A 139 -13.44 15.51 -8.17
CA ALA A 139 -13.96 14.14 -8.27
C ALA A 139 -12.97 13.12 -7.71
N LEU A 140 -11.68 13.30 -8.01
CA LEU A 140 -10.61 12.49 -7.45
C LEU A 140 -10.51 12.69 -5.93
N ALA A 141 -10.57 13.94 -5.46
CA ALA A 141 -10.57 14.27 -4.03
C ALA A 141 -11.73 13.60 -3.29
N SER A 142 -12.94 13.70 -3.85
CA SER A 142 -14.15 13.08 -3.30
C SER A 142 -14.02 11.55 -3.23
N THR A 143 -13.45 10.93 -4.26
CA THR A 143 -13.23 9.47 -4.29
C THR A 143 -12.26 9.02 -3.21
N LEU A 144 -11.13 9.72 -3.04
CA LEU A 144 -10.13 9.38 -2.01
C LEU A 144 -10.69 9.60 -0.60
N LEU A 145 -11.40 10.72 -0.37
CA LEU A 145 -12.04 10.99 0.92
C LEU A 145 -13.12 9.96 1.24
N ALA A 146 -13.92 9.54 0.26
CA ALA A 146 -14.92 8.48 0.44
C ALA A 146 -14.26 7.16 0.83
N PHE A 147 -13.16 6.79 0.17
CA PHE A 147 -12.38 5.59 0.49
C PHE A 147 -11.82 5.64 1.92
N GLU A 148 -11.15 6.73 2.31
CA GLU A 148 -10.60 6.85 3.66
C GLU A 148 -11.68 6.85 4.75
N THR A 149 -12.80 7.53 4.48
CA THR A 149 -13.92 7.59 5.42
C THR A 149 -14.52 6.20 5.61
N ASP A 150 -14.75 5.45 4.52
CA ASP A 150 -15.29 4.09 4.59
C ASP A 150 -14.38 3.15 5.42
N LEU A 151 -13.06 3.21 5.20
CA LEU A 151 -12.09 2.44 6.01
C LEU A 151 -12.17 2.82 7.51
N ALA A 152 -12.20 4.11 7.83
CA ALA A 152 -12.21 4.58 9.21
C ALA A 152 -13.54 4.28 9.93
N GLU A 153 -14.67 4.47 9.24
CA GLU A 153 -16.02 4.18 9.76
C GLU A 153 -16.19 2.70 10.07
N HIS A 154 -15.83 1.83 9.14
CA HIS A 154 -15.92 0.39 9.37
C HIS A 154 -14.89 -0.11 10.37
N TYR A 155 -13.72 0.51 10.47
CA TYR A 155 -12.77 0.17 11.53
C TYR A 155 -13.35 0.49 12.93
N SER A 156 -14.00 1.65 13.08
CA SER A 156 -14.70 2.03 14.32
C SER A 156 -15.84 1.06 14.64
N GLN A 157 -16.63 0.69 13.62
CA GLN A 157 -17.73 -0.26 13.76
C GLN A 157 -17.23 -1.64 14.24
N VAL A 158 -16.26 -2.23 13.55
CA VAL A 158 -15.70 -3.55 13.91
C VAL A 158 -15.03 -3.48 15.29
N SER A 159 -14.29 -2.42 15.58
CA SER A 159 -13.68 -2.20 16.90
C SER A 159 -14.71 -2.16 18.04
N SER A 160 -15.92 -1.65 17.76
CA SER A 160 -17.02 -1.65 18.72
C SER A 160 -17.61 -3.05 18.90
N TYR A 161 -17.76 -3.81 17.81
CA TYR A 161 -18.24 -5.20 17.87
C TYR A 161 -17.28 -6.10 18.63
N MET A 162 -15.97 -5.94 18.41
CA MET A 162 -14.93 -6.65 19.15
C MET A 162 -15.08 -6.45 20.67
N ARG A 163 -15.28 -5.21 21.13
CA ARG A 163 -15.48 -4.93 22.56
C ARG A 163 -16.73 -5.59 23.12
N LEU A 164 -17.83 -5.60 22.36
CA LEU A 164 -19.07 -6.30 22.75
C LEU A 164 -18.87 -7.83 22.83
N LEU A 165 -17.95 -8.37 22.03
CA LEU A 165 -17.52 -9.77 22.08
C LEU A 165 -16.47 -10.05 23.17
N GLY A 166 -16.11 -9.08 24.01
CA GLY A 166 -15.09 -9.21 25.05
C GLY A 166 -13.65 -9.22 24.50
N MET A 167 -13.44 -8.75 23.27
CA MET A 167 -12.14 -8.68 22.62
C MET A 167 -11.58 -7.25 22.65
N VAL A 168 -10.25 -7.16 22.67
CA VAL A 168 -9.54 -5.89 22.49
C VAL A 168 -9.08 -5.81 21.03
N PRO A 169 -9.42 -4.74 20.28
CA PRO A 169 -8.90 -4.54 18.92
C PRO A 169 -7.36 -4.56 18.92
N PRO A 170 -6.69 -5.20 17.94
CA PRO A 170 -5.23 -5.32 17.93
C PRO A 170 -4.50 -3.98 18.03
N SER A 171 -5.04 -2.91 17.41
CA SER A 171 -4.41 -1.59 17.49
C SER A 171 -4.55 -0.88 18.83
N ALA A 172 -5.38 -1.42 19.74
CA ALA A 172 -5.54 -0.95 21.11
C ALA A 172 -4.70 -1.77 22.10
N LEU A 173 -3.97 -2.79 21.64
CA LEU A 173 -3.02 -3.52 22.48
C LEU A 173 -1.83 -2.61 22.83
N PRO A 174 -1.24 -2.78 24.03
CA PRO A 174 0.00 -2.09 24.37
C PRO A 174 1.07 -2.36 23.32
N GLN A 175 1.74 -1.32 22.84
CA GLN A 175 2.88 -1.50 21.96
C GLN A 175 3.95 -2.30 22.68
N ARG A 176 4.56 -3.27 21.96
CA ARG A 176 5.70 -4.01 22.47
C ARG A 176 6.82 -3.04 22.84
N ALA A 177 7.29 -3.14 24.08
CA ALA A 177 8.48 -2.43 24.52
C ALA A 177 9.68 -2.92 23.69
N ARG A 178 10.38 -1.98 23.06
CA ARG A 178 11.60 -2.24 22.29
C ARG A 178 12.81 -1.74 23.07
N VAL A 179 13.81 -2.60 23.17
CA VAL A 179 15.04 -2.31 23.93
C VAL A 179 16.16 -2.12 22.92
N ALA A 180 16.82 -0.96 23.00
CA ALA A 180 17.97 -0.70 22.16
C ALA A 180 19.19 -1.45 22.70
N ILE A 181 19.97 -2.04 21.79
CA ILE A 181 21.31 -2.55 22.07
C ILE A 181 22.36 -1.54 21.60
N GLU A 182 23.62 -1.75 21.97
CA GLU A 182 24.74 -1.00 21.40
C GLU A 182 25.38 -1.82 20.29
N LEU A 183 25.62 -1.17 19.14
CA LEU A 183 26.41 -1.72 18.04
C LEU A 183 27.58 -0.78 17.74
N PRO A 184 28.79 -1.29 17.48
CA PRO A 184 29.92 -0.45 17.12
C PRO A 184 29.67 0.23 15.76
N ALA A 185 30.23 1.43 15.57
CA ALA A 185 30.07 2.20 14.34
C ALA A 185 30.48 1.43 13.07
N SER A 186 31.47 0.54 13.17
CA SER A 186 31.91 -0.35 12.07
C SER A 186 30.86 -1.39 11.67
N ALA A 187 30.02 -1.84 12.61
CA ALA A 187 28.88 -2.71 12.28
C ALA A 187 27.75 -1.89 11.64
N LEU A 188 27.49 -0.69 12.18
CA LEU A 188 26.45 0.20 11.66
C LEU A 188 26.74 0.69 10.24
N SER A 189 28.02 0.92 9.89
CA SER A 189 28.40 1.40 8.57
C SER A 189 28.02 0.44 7.44
N LEU A 190 27.81 -0.85 7.72
CA LEU A 190 27.36 -1.84 6.73
C LEU A 190 25.95 -1.58 6.21
N TYR A 191 25.12 -0.89 7.00
CA TYR A 191 23.72 -0.56 6.69
C TYR A 191 23.58 0.76 5.94
N VAL A 192 24.64 1.57 5.85
CA VAL A 192 24.61 2.83 5.10
C VAL A 192 24.36 2.53 3.62
N GLY A 193 23.49 3.33 3.01
CA GLY A 193 23.15 3.21 1.60
C GLY A 193 21.81 3.83 1.24
N VAL A 194 21.44 3.67 -0.02
CA VAL A 194 20.15 4.09 -0.57
C VAL A 194 19.33 2.84 -0.91
N TYR A 195 18.11 2.80 -0.40
CA TYR A 195 17.19 1.67 -0.55
C TYR A 195 15.96 2.12 -1.32
N GLU A 196 15.60 1.44 -2.40
CA GLU A 196 14.46 1.79 -3.24
C GLU A 196 13.23 1.00 -2.82
N LEU A 197 12.19 1.70 -2.35
CA LEU A 197 10.87 1.13 -2.02
C LEU A 197 10.02 0.94 -3.28
N ALA A 198 10.05 1.94 -4.16
CA ALA A 198 9.37 1.97 -5.44
C ALA A 198 10.16 2.89 -6.39
N PRO A 199 9.96 2.83 -7.72
CA PRO A 199 10.68 3.68 -8.66
C PRO A 199 10.63 5.16 -8.25
N GLY A 200 11.79 5.76 -7.91
CA GLY A 200 11.92 7.15 -7.44
C GLY A 200 11.42 7.46 -6.01
N LEU A 201 10.96 6.46 -5.26
CA LEU A 201 10.79 6.53 -3.80
C LEU A 201 11.95 5.80 -3.11
N GLU A 202 12.85 6.58 -2.55
CA GLU A 202 14.08 6.09 -1.92
C GLU A 202 14.10 6.36 -0.41
N LEU A 203 14.79 5.50 0.32
CA LEU A 203 15.16 5.67 1.71
C LEU A 203 16.69 5.78 1.78
N ALA A 204 17.19 6.92 2.21
CA ALA A 204 18.61 7.12 2.49
C ALA A 204 18.89 6.77 3.95
N VAL A 205 19.73 5.76 4.18
CA VAL A 205 20.27 5.41 5.50
C VAL A 205 21.68 5.99 5.61
N THR A 206 21.89 6.84 6.59
CA THR A 206 23.16 7.54 6.84
C THR A 206 23.64 7.28 8.27
N LEU A 207 24.96 7.33 8.49
CA LEU A 207 25.56 7.22 9.82
C LEU A 207 26.02 8.60 10.27
N GLN A 208 25.48 9.12 11.37
CA GLN A 208 25.81 10.42 11.93
C GLN A 208 26.00 10.28 13.43
N ASN A 209 27.10 10.80 13.98
CA ASN A 209 27.40 10.76 15.43
C ASN A 209 27.26 9.35 16.05
N GLY A 210 27.62 8.29 15.31
CA GLY A 210 27.52 6.90 15.77
C GLY A 210 26.13 6.29 15.73
N ALA A 211 25.12 6.98 15.19
CA ALA A 211 23.75 6.47 15.04
C ALA A 211 23.31 6.44 13.57
N LEU A 212 22.48 5.45 13.23
CA LEU A 212 21.84 5.42 11.92
C LEU A 212 20.66 6.39 11.87
N HIS A 213 20.54 7.09 10.76
CA HIS A 213 19.40 7.94 10.44
C HIS A 213 18.82 7.54 9.10
N ILE A 214 17.50 7.40 9.03
CA ILE A 214 16.77 7.10 7.79
C ILE A 214 15.95 8.31 7.34
N ARG A 215 15.99 8.62 6.05
CA ARG A 215 15.22 9.71 5.45
C ARG A 215 14.60 9.25 4.14
N SER A 216 13.30 9.49 3.96
CA SER A 216 12.62 9.27 2.69
C SER A 216 12.89 10.43 1.72
N SER A 217 12.99 10.13 0.42
CA SER A 217 13.13 11.14 -0.65
C SER A 217 11.97 12.16 -0.68
N THR A 218 10.81 11.81 -0.13
CA THR A 218 9.62 12.65 -0.07
C THR A 218 9.40 13.28 1.31
N GLY A 219 10.22 12.93 2.31
CA GLY A 219 10.13 13.41 3.69
C GLY A 219 11.17 14.50 3.99
N SER A 220 10.79 15.47 4.83
CA SER A 220 11.69 16.58 5.20
C SER A 220 12.64 16.27 6.36
N ALA A 221 12.33 15.30 7.22
CA ALA A 221 13.11 14.99 8.41
C ALA A 221 13.72 13.58 8.36
N ALA A 222 14.96 13.44 8.83
CA ALA A 222 15.57 12.14 9.07
C ALA A 222 15.17 11.65 10.47
N VAL A 223 14.94 10.35 10.60
CA VAL A 223 14.57 9.69 11.87
C VAL A 223 15.73 8.82 12.34
N GLN A 224 16.08 8.89 13.61
CA GLN A 224 17.10 8.02 14.18
C GLN A 224 16.60 6.57 14.29
N LEU A 225 17.43 5.63 13.87
CA LEU A 225 17.22 4.20 14.01
C LEU A 225 18.05 3.67 15.19
N TRP A 226 17.36 3.02 16.12
CA TRP A 226 17.95 2.35 17.27
C TRP A 226 18.02 0.85 16.98
N PRO A 227 19.19 0.20 17.11
CA PRO A 227 19.28 -1.25 16.91
C PRO A 227 18.58 -1.99 18.05
N GLU A 228 17.70 -2.92 17.70
CA GLU A 228 17.10 -3.91 18.62
C GLU A 228 17.83 -5.26 18.52
N SER A 229 18.38 -5.56 17.34
CA SER A 229 19.22 -6.73 17.08
C SER A 229 20.35 -6.36 16.10
N ASN A 230 21.10 -7.35 15.62
CA ASN A 230 22.07 -7.10 14.56
C ASN A 230 21.40 -6.52 13.31
N ASN A 231 20.20 -6.96 12.92
CA ASN A 231 19.56 -6.55 11.67
C ASN A 231 18.26 -5.76 11.89
N ASP A 232 17.70 -5.76 13.09
CA ASP A 232 16.42 -5.10 13.39
C ASP A 232 16.65 -3.77 14.09
N PHE A 233 15.96 -2.75 13.60
CA PHE A 233 16.04 -1.39 14.08
C PHE A 233 14.64 -0.80 14.26
N PHE A 234 14.51 0.16 15.17
CA PHE A 234 13.26 0.87 15.40
C PHE A 234 13.47 2.36 15.59
N ALA A 235 12.45 3.14 15.26
CA ALA A 235 12.37 4.56 15.60
C ALA A 235 11.66 4.74 16.95
N LYS A 236 12.07 5.76 17.71
CA LYS A 236 11.41 6.14 18.96
C LYS A 236 10.32 7.18 18.76
N ASP A 237 10.48 8.05 17.77
CA ASP A 237 9.58 9.18 17.53
C ASP A 237 8.36 8.82 16.67
N VAL A 238 8.46 7.72 15.93
CA VAL A 238 7.41 7.19 15.06
C VAL A 238 7.34 5.67 15.21
N ASP A 239 6.15 5.08 15.12
CA ASP A 239 5.98 3.63 15.10
C ASP A 239 6.40 3.06 13.73
N ALA A 240 7.71 2.99 13.54
CA ALA A 240 8.35 2.41 12.37
C ALA A 240 9.52 1.53 12.80
N GLN A 241 9.70 0.43 12.09
CA GLN A 241 10.83 -0.47 12.25
C GLN A 241 11.46 -0.77 10.89
N VAL A 242 12.73 -1.18 10.91
CA VAL A 242 13.51 -1.54 9.75
C VAL A 242 14.23 -2.84 10.04
N THR A 243 13.99 -3.86 9.22
CA THR A 243 14.78 -5.09 9.24
C THR A 243 15.67 -5.13 8.01
N PHE A 244 16.99 -5.08 8.21
CA PHE A 244 17.95 -5.20 7.11
C PHE A 244 18.05 -6.63 6.62
N VAL A 245 18.02 -6.80 5.31
CA VAL A 245 18.11 -8.10 4.63
C VAL A 245 19.52 -8.29 4.13
N ARG A 246 20.05 -9.50 4.33
CA ARG A 246 21.37 -9.92 3.83
C ARG A 246 21.23 -10.95 2.73
N ASP A 247 22.14 -10.93 1.78
CA ASP A 247 22.24 -11.98 0.76
C ASP A 247 23.03 -13.21 1.25
N ALA A 248 23.21 -14.20 0.37
CA ALA A 248 23.93 -15.43 0.68
C ALA A 248 25.42 -15.23 1.01
N SER A 249 26.01 -14.08 0.66
CA SER A 249 27.38 -13.71 1.02
C SER A 249 27.46 -13.03 2.39
N GLY A 250 26.32 -12.72 3.00
CA GLY A 250 26.22 -11.96 4.25
C GLY A 250 26.24 -10.44 4.04
N ALA A 251 26.30 -9.95 2.80
CA ALA A 251 26.24 -8.51 2.51
C ALA A 251 24.80 -7.99 2.62
N VAL A 252 24.62 -6.74 3.06
CA VAL A 252 23.30 -6.10 3.15
C VAL A 252 22.78 -5.84 1.74
N SER A 253 21.68 -6.49 1.36
CA SER A 253 21.10 -6.45 0.02
C SER A 253 19.80 -5.64 -0.04
N GLY A 254 19.21 -5.33 1.10
CA GLY A 254 17.98 -4.54 1.20
C GLY A 254 17.57 -4.28 2.63
N LEU A 255 16.36 -3.77 2.78
CA LEU A 255 15.66 -3.66 4.06
C LEU A 255 14.17 -3.93 3.87
N VAL A 256 13.46 -4.19 4.96
CA VAL A 256 12.00 -4.15 5.01
C VAL A 256 11.62 -3.00 5.94
N LEU A 257 10.82 -2.06 5.45
CA LEU A 257 10.23 -1.00 6.24
C LEU A 257 8.90 -1.50 6.81
N HIS A 258 8.84 -1.62 8.13
CA HIS A 258 7.63 -1.95 8.87
C HIS A 258 7.00 -0.64 9.37
N GLN A 259 5.88 -0.23 8.80
CA GLN A 259 5.22 1.00 9.21
C GLN A 259 3.73 0.92 8.91
N TYR A 260 2.89 1.46 9.80
CA TYR A 260 1.43 1.46 9.62
C TYR A 260 0.86 0.06 9.39
N GLY A 261 1.42 -0.96 10.07
CA GLY A 261 1.01 -2.36 9.90
C GLY A 261 1.34 -2.98 8.54
N ARG A 262 2.24 -2.36 7.77
CA ARG A 262 2.68 -2.81 6.45
C ARG A 262 4.16 -3.15 6.44
N ASP A 263 4.49 -4.21 5.72
CA ASP A 263 5.86 -4.61 5.40
C ASP A 263 6.17 -4.20 3.96
N ARG A 264 7.12 -3.27 3.80
CA ARG A 264 7.51 -2.75 2.48
C ARG A 264 8.98 -3.06 2.21
N PRO A 265 9.29 -4.07 1.37
CA PRO A 265 10.66 -4.38 1.02
C PRO A 265 11.26 -3.26 0.17
N ALA A 266 12.52 -2.93 0.44
CA ALA A 266 13.30 -1.95 -0.31
C ALA A 266 14.67 -2.53 -0.69
N LYS A 267 15.01 -2.49 -1.97
CA LYS A 267 16.27 -3.04 -2.48
C LYS A 267 17.40 -2.04 -2.30
N LYS A 268 18.57 -2.48 -1.80
CA LYS A 268 19.76 -1.61 -1.73
C LYS A 268 20.28 -1.32 -3.14
N ARG A 269 20.51 -0.04 -3.45
CA ARG A 269 20.96 0.45 -4.76
C ARG A 269 22.44 0.84 -4.77
N ARG A 270 22.90 1.44 -3.67
CA ARG A 270 24.28 1.90 -3.47
C ARG A 270 24.55 2.08 -1.98
#